data_AF-W2SNR1-F1
#
_entry.id   AF-W2SNR1-F1
#
_cell.length_a   1.000
_cell.length_b   1.000
_cell.length_c   1.000
_cell.angle_alpha   90.00
_cell.angle_beta   90.00
_cell.angle_gamma   90.00
#
_symmetry.space_group_name_H-M   'P 1'
#
loop_
_entity.id
_entity.type
_entity.pdbx_description
1 polymer ?
#
loop_
_entity_poly.entity_id
_entity_poly.type
_entity_poly.pdbx_seq_one_letter_code
_entity_poly.pdbx_strand_id
1 'polypeptide(L)'
;MSFAVFKADSAGKIDVPRAKPLRGTYDEADAMGLFMSAQPCDDFPYGAYLKCTPPLPFIYNLILLDSSCRELAMLPIKKHWMHPKLERTEIEEDGFCATLFKPPGGRKKPLSSKTVDTIKKIEDVLEIQGSMLASEGFVVLCVAFFQYKNLVETLEEVEVEYFKKPINWLKRQSFTNDRLGIQGVSFGGTIVTILASRYSQINAVVSINAPHVQNDYVNLLENGKLLPHTV
;
A
#
# COMPACT_ATOMS: atom_id res chain seq x y z
N MET A 1 0.86 21.40 -2.02
CA MET A 1 -0.33 22.01 -2.69
C MET A 1 -0.17 21.84 -4.21
N SER A 2 -1.25 21.87 -4.97
CA SER A 2 -1.25 21.91 -6.44
C SER A 2 -2.21 22.98 -6.94
N PHE A 3 -2.04 23.44 -8.17
CA PHE A 3 -2.96 24.38 -8.79
C PHE A 3 -2.96 24.23 -10.32
N ALA A 4 -4.05 24.67 -10.95
CA ALA A 4 -4.13 24.84 -12.39
C ALA A 4 -5.03 26.02 -12.73
N VAL A 5 -4.62 26.79 -13.72
CA VAL A 5 -5.36 27.95 -14.23
C VAL A 5 -5.98 27.57 -15.56
N PHE A 6 -7.29 27.78 -15.69
CA PHE A 6 -8.05 27.47 -16.88
C PHE A 6 -8.74 28.72 -17.42
N LYS A 7 -9.09 28.68 -18.70
CA LYS A 7 -10.07 29.59 -19.29
C LYS A 7 -11.39 28.85 -19.41
N ALA A 8 -12.44 29.41 -18.82
CA ALA A 8 -13.79 28.90 -19.02
C ALA A 8 -14.25 29.12 -20.47
N ASP A 9 -15.11 28.24 -20.96
CA ASP A 9 -15.76 28.39 -22.26
C ASP A 9 -16.79 29.55 -22.27
N SER A 10 -17.45 29.78 -23.40
CA SER A 10 -18.46 30.84 -23.55
C SER A 10 -19.70 30.63 -22.65
N ALA A 11 -19.89 29.43 -22.09
CA ALA A 11 -20.94 29.13 -21.13
C ALA A 11 -20.45 29.21 -19.67
N GLY A 12 -19.20 29.59 -19.43
CA GLY A 12 -18.62 29.69 -18.10
C GLY A 12 -18.20 28.33 -17.50
N LYS A 13 -18.04 27.29 -18.32
CA LYS A 13 -17.67 25.94 -17.87
C LYS A 13 -16.19 25.65 -18.08
N ILE A 14 -15.61 24.87 -17.15
CA ILE A 14 -14.29 24.24 -17.28
C ILE A 14 -14.49 22.73 -17.23
N ASP A 15 -14.12 22.02 -18.29
CA ASP A 15 -14.15 20.55 -18.37
C ASP A 15 -12.74 20.00 -18.14
N VAL A 16 -12.36 19.80 -16.86
CA VAL A 16 -10.98 19.46 -16.44
C VAL A 16 -10.38 18.26 -17.19
N PRO A 17 -11.10 17.13 -17.42
CA PRO A 17 -10.57 16.01 -18.20
C PRO A 17 -10.17 16.34 -19.65
N ARG A 18 -10.63 17.46 -20.21
CA ARG A 18 -10.40 17.85 -21.61
C ARG A 18 -9.68 19.18 -21.77
N ALA A 19 -9.76 20.05 -20.77
CA ALA A 19 -9.14 21.36 -20.79
C ALA A 19 -7.65 21.24 -20.44
N LYS A 20 -6.79 21.69 -21.35
CA LYS A 20 -5.36 21.88 -21.04
C LYS A 20 -5.21 23.10 -20.12
N PRO A 21 -4.53 22.98 -18.96
CA PRO A 21 -4.22 24.14 -18.13
C PRO A 21 -3.45 25.20 -18.92
N LEU A 22 -3.75 26.49 -18.69
CA LEU A 22 -2.94 27.59 -19.20
C LEU A 22 -1.59 27.68 -18.49
N ARG A 23 -1.58 27.33 -17.20
CA ARG A 23 -0.41 27.19 -16.32
C ARG A 23 -0.83 26.44 -15.05
N GLY A 24 0.12 25.84 -14.35
CA GLY A 24 -0.18 25.08 -13.14
C GLY A 24 0.99 24.23 -12.69
N THR A 25 0.70 23.31 -11.77
CA THR A 25 1.59 22.24 -11.35
C THR A 25 1.60 21.05 -12.32
N TYR A 26 0.69 21.04 -13.30
CA TYR A 26 0.68 20.13 -14.45
C TYR A 26 0.26 20.91 -15.70
N ASP A 27 0.59 20.37 -16.86
CA ASP A 27 0.46 21.06 -18.15
C ASP A 27 -0.43 20.33 -19.16
N GLU A 28 -0.82 19.07 -18.94
CA GLU A 28 -1.70 18.32 -19.85
C GLU A 28 -3.16 18.23 -19.38
N ALA A 29 -4.08 17.91 -20.29
CA ALA A 29 -5.48 17.64 -19.96
C ALA A 29 -5.58 16.32 -19.17
N ASP A 30 -5.77 16.42 -17.85
CA ASP A 30 -5.81 15.28 -16.94
C ASP A 30 -6.83 15.52 -15.82
N ALA A 31 -7.83 14.64 -15.72
CA ALA A 31 -8.83 14.65 -14.66
C ALA A 31 -8.22 14.53 -13.25
N MET A 32 -7.06 13.86 -13.14
CA MET A 32 -6.32 13.65 -11.91
C MET A 32 -5.15 14.61 -11.74
N GLY A 33 -4.94 15.55 -12.67
CA GLY A 33 -3.75 16.39 -12.72
C GLY A 33 -3.51 17.16 -11.42
N LEU A 34 -4.57 17.71 -10.81
CA LEU A 34 -4.47 18.38 -9.49
C LEU A 34 -4.01 17.44 -8.37
N PHE A 35 -4.43 16.18 -8.38
CA PHE A 35 -4.06 15.23 -7.32
C PHE A 35 -2.65 14.66 -7.53
N MET A 36 -2.30 14.37 -8.78
CA MET A 36 -1.00 13.77 -9.15
C MET A 36 0.15 14.78 -9.12
N SER A 37 -0.14 16.06 -9.35
CA SER A 37 0.85 17.14 -9.29
C SER A 37 0.90 17.87 -7.94
N ALA A 38 0.29 17.28 -6.90
CA ALA A 38 0.39 17.80 -5.54
C ALA A 38 1.86 17.88 -5.13
N GLN A 39 2.33 19.11 -4.86
CA GLN A 39 3.72 19.33 -4.44
C GLN A 39 3.90 19.01 -2.96
N PRO A 40 5.10 18.55 -2.56
CA PRO A 40 5.50 18.39 -1.17
C PRO A 40 5.22 19.64 -0.32
N CYS A 41 5.00 19.42 0.96
CA CYS A 41 4.85 20.47 1.98
C CYS A 41 5.50 20.02 3.29
N ASP A 42 5.44 20.85 4.32
CA ASP A 42 6.06 20.53 5.61
C ASP A 42 5.56 19.20 6.19
N ASP A 43 4.27 18.89 6.03
CA ASP A 43 3.68 17.62 6.47
C ASP A 43 4.03 16.42 5.56
N PHE A 44 4.43 16.68 4.30
CA PHE A 44 4.71 15.67 3.28
C PHE A 44 5.93 16.08 2.45
N PRO A 45 7.16 15.94 3.00
CA PRO A 45 8.36 16.40 2.32
C PRO A 45 8.72 15.52 1.13
N TYR A 46 9.58 16.03 0.25
CA TYR A 46 10.03 15.31 -0.94
C TYR A 46 10.71 13.99 -0.55
N GLY A 47 10.33 12.90 -1.22
CA GLY A 47 10.88 11.56 -0.95
C GLY A 47 10.32 10.88 0.31
N ALA A 48 9.46 11.55 1.09
CA ALA A 48 8.74 10.89 2.17
C ALA A 48 7.65 9.98 1.62
N TYR A 49 7.44 8.86 2.32
CA TYR A 49 6.27 8.06 2.10
C TYR A 49 5.07 8.65 2.83
N LEU A 50 3.88 8.49 2.24
CA LEU A 50 2.65 8.78 2.94
C LEU A 50 2.47 7.78 4.09
N LYS A 51 2.45 8.31 5.31
CA LYS A 51 2.24 7.54 6.53
C LYS A 51 0.78 7.65 6.97
N CYS A 52 0.00 6.55 6.90
CA CYS A 52 -1.40 6.54 7.36
C CYS A 52 -1.79 5.20 7.97
N THR A 53 -1.49 5.06 9.26
CA THR A 53 -1.87 3.89 10.08
C THR A 53 -2.68 4.35 11.31
N PRO A 54 -3.94 3.92 11.48
CA PRO A 54 -4.75 3.19 10.50
C PRO A 54 -5.03 4.03 9.23
N PRO A 55 -5.46 3.43 8.11
CA PRO A 55 -5.68 4.09 6.82
C PRO A 55 -6.94 4.96 6.83
N LEU A 56 -6.89 6.04 7.61
CA LEU A 56 -8.01 6.98 7.80
C LEU A 56 -8.20 7.86 6.57
N PRO A 57 -9.45 8.13 6.16
CA PRO A 57 -9.71 9.05 5.07
C PRO A 57 -9.14 10.44 5.33
N PHE A 58 -8.71 11.11 4.27
CA PHE A 58 -8.26 12.50 4.31
C PHE A 58 -9.07 13.36 3.34
N ILE A 59 -9.05 14.68 3.54
CA ILE A 59 -9.88 15.63 2.81
C ILE A 59 -8.99 16.50 1.93
N TYR A 60 -9.27 16.53 0.63
CA TYR A 60 -8.79 17.57 -0.27
C TYR A 60 -9.80 18.72 -0.30
N ASN A 61 -9.35 19.94 -0.05
CA ASN A 61 -10.17 21.11 -0.30
C ASN A 61 -9.89 21.60 -1.73
N LEU A 62 -10.85 21.36 -2.63
CA LEU A 62 -10.79 21.89 -3.99
C LEU A 62 -11.35 23.32 -3.98
N ILE A 63 -10.50 24.29 -4.25
CA ILE A 63 -10.83 25.72 -4.19
C ILE A 63 -10.87 26.29 -5.61
N LEU A 64 -11.97 26.96 -5.96
CA LEU A 64 -12.11 27.71 -7.20
C LEU A 64 -11.87 29.19 -6.92
N LEU A 65 -10.88 29.78 -7.61
CA LEU A 65 -10.55 31.20 -7.52
C LEU A 65 -10.88 31.91 -8.82
N ASP A 66 -11.28 33.19 -8.75
CA ASP A 66 -11.36 34.06 -9.92
C ASP A 66 -9.97 34.61 -10.33
N SER A 67 -9.92 35.39 -11.42
CA SER A 67 -8.69 35.98 -11.94
C SER A 67 -8.01 36.97 -10.98
N SER A 68 -8.73 37.45 -9.97
CA SER A 68 -8.23 38.35 -8.92
C SER A 68 -7.84 37.58 -7.65
N CYS A 69 -7.74 36.25 -7.73
CA CYS A 69 -7.46 35.33 -6.63
C CYS A 69 -8.50 35.36 -5.50
N ARG A 70 -9.72 35.81 -5.77
CA ARG A 70 -10.83 35.73 -4.80
C ARG A 70 -11.48 34.35 -4.90
N GLU A 71 -11.73 33.74 -3.75
CA GLU A 71 -12.46 32.47 -3.66
C GLU A 71 -13.90 32.63 -4.12
N LEU A 72 -14.27 31.83 -5.13
CA LEU A 72 -15.62 31.72 -5.64
C LEU A 72 -16.37 30.54 -4.99
N ALA A 73 -15.66 29.44 -4.73
CA ALA A 73 -16.22 28.25 -4.11
C ALA A 73 -15.12 27.36 -3.52
N MET A 74 -15.50 26.54 -2.53
CA MET A 74 -14.69 25.45 -1.99
C MET A 74 -15.52 24.17 -1.92
N LEU A 75 -14.94 23.05 -2.34
CA LEU A 75 -15.53 21.72 -2.26
C LEU A 75 -14.59 20.76 -1.53
N PRO A 76 -14.96 20.25 -0.34
CA PRO A 76 -14.21 19.19 0.32
C PRO A 76 -14.46 17.83 -0.37
N ILE A 77 -13.39 17.17 -0.81
CA ILE A 77 -13.39 15.84 -1.39
C ILE A 77 -12.73 14.87 -0.41
N LYS A 78 -13.50 13.90 0.07
CA LYS A 78 -13.00 12.86 0.97
C LYS A 78 -12.39 11.71 0.18
N LYS A 79 -11.07 11.50 0.31
CA LYS A 79 -10.38 10.34 -0.23
C LYS A 79 -10.32 9.22 0.80
N HIS A 80 -10.89 8.09 0.43
CA HIS A 80 -10.85 6.86 1.23
C HIS A 80 -9.64 6.00 0.83
N TRP A 81 -8.88 5.54 1.82
CA TRP A 81 -7.85 4.51 1.65
C TRP A 81 -8.41 3.10 1.85
N MET A 82 -9.43 3.00 2.72
CA MET A 82 -10.12 1.77 3.06
C MET A 82 -11.60 1.92 2.74
N HIS A 83 -12.19 0.96 2.03
CA HIS A 83 -13.63 0.93 1.80
C HIS A 83 -14.38 0.90 3.15
N PRO A 84 -15.45 1.70 3.37
CA PRO A 84 -16.05 1.90 4.69
C PRO A 84 -16.58 0.64 5.39
N LYS A 85 -16.78 -0.45 4.65
CA LYS A 85 -17.27 -1.72 5.17
C LYS A 85 -16.16 -2.77 5.37
N LEU A 86 -14.89 -2.45 5.13
CA LEU A 86 -13.80 -3.35 5.47
C LEU A 86 -13.66 -3.48 6.98
N GLU A 87 -13.36 -4.69 7.41
CA GLU A 87 -12.97 -4.97 8.79
C GLU A 87 -11.44 -4.97 8.88
N ARG A 88 -10.89 -4.13 9.76
CA ARG A 88 -9.47 -4.10 10.12
C ARG A 88 -9.29 -4.78 11.48
N THR A 89 -8.35 -5.72 11.59
CA THR A 89 -8.05 -6.42 12.84
C THR A 89 -6.54 -6.56 13.02
N GLU A 90 -6.00 -6.10 14.14
CA GLU A 90 -4.60 -6.35 14.49
C GLU A 90 -4.45 -7.77 15.04
N ILE A 91 -3.37 -8.44 14.64
CA ILE A 91 -3.06 -9.82 14.97
C ILE A 91 -1.68 -9.85 15.62
N GLU A 92 -1.61 -10.47 16.80
CA GLU A 92 -0.38 -10.80 17.52
C GLU A 92 -0.50 -12.26 17.97
N GLU A 93 0.12 -13.17 17.22
CA GLU A 93 0.00 -14.61 17.47
C GLU A 93 1.32 -15.29 17.09
N ASP A 94 1.74 -16.31 17.83
CA ASP A 94 2.94 -17.13 17.51
C ASP A 94 4.23 -16.31 17.28
N GLY A 95 4.32 -15.11 17.89
CA GLY A 95 5.46 -14.20 17.75
C GLY A 95 5.54 -13.45 16.42
N PHE A 96 4.48 -13.45 15.59
CA PHE A 96 4.36 -12.52 14.46
C PHE A 96 3.35 -11.41 14.77
N CYS A 97 3.53 -10.27 14.13
CA CYS A 97 2.60 -9.15 14.20
C CYS A 97 2.07 -8.82 12.81
N ALA A 98 0.76 -8.62 12.68
CA ALA A 98 0.13 -8.31 11.41
C ALA A 98 -1.16 -7.50 11.56
N THR A 99 -1.61 -6.92 10.46
CA THR A 99 -2.95 -6.32 10.33
C THR A 99 -3.74 -7.09 9.25
N LEU A 100 -4.90 -7.61 9.60
CA LEU A 100 -5.83 -8.24 8.68
C LEU A 100 -6.83 -7.20 8.15
N PHE A 101 -6.98 -7.12 6.83
CA PHE A 101 -8.09 -6.44 6.17
C PHE A 101 -9.01 -7.46 5.52
N LYS A 102 -10.28 -7.45 5.92
CA LYS A 102 -11.30 -8.40 5.47
C LYS A 102 -12.48 -7.67 4.83
N PRO A 103 -12.87 -8.02 3.59
CA PRO A 103 -14.10 -7.52 2.97
C PRO A 103 -15.36 -7.84 3.79
N PRO A 104 -16.42 -7.00 3.72
CA PRO A 104 -17.67 -7.28 4.41
C PRO A 104 -18.27 -8.63 3.97
N GLY A 105 -18.74 -9.42 4.93
CA GLY A 105 -19.24 -10.77 4.69
C GLY A 105 -20.54 -10.81 3.87
N GLY A 106 -20.47 -11.34 2.65
CA GLY A 106 -21.63 -11.68 1.82
C GLY A 106 -21.57 -13.11 1.30
N ARG A 107 -22.16 -14.06 2.05
CA ARG A 107 -22.45 -15.48 1.74
C ARG A 107 -21.28 -16.46 1.49
N LYS A 108 -21.28 -17.49 2.34
CA LYS A 108 -20.96 -18.92 2.07
C LYS A 108 -20.38 -19.25 0.68
N LYS A 109 -19.11 -18.87 0.47
CA LYS A 109 -18.11 -19.47 -0.44
C LYS A 109 -16.88 -18.56 -0.37
N PRO A 110 -15.66 -19.10 -0.36
CA PRO A 110 -14.48 -18.26 -0.33
C PRO A 110 -14.26 -17.62 -1.70
N LEU A 111 -14.82 -16.42 -1.91
CA LEU A 111 -14.74 -15.70 -3.18
C LEU A 111 -13.43 -14.91 -3.35
N SER A 112 -12.65 -14.72 -2.29
CA SER A 112 -11.45 -13.89 -2.29
C SER A 112 -10.17 -14.73 -2.27
N SER A 113 -9.25 -14.43 -3.19
CA SER A 113 -7.87 -14.94 -3.11
C SER A 113 -7.23 -14.44 -1.82
N LYS A 114 -6.48 -15.30 -1.12
CA LYS A 114 -5.62 -14.91 0.01
C LYS A 114 -4.47 -14.10 -0.57
N THR A 115 -4.17 -12.94 0.01
CA THR A 115 -2.91 -12.26 -0.25
C THR A 115 -2.15 -12.06 1.05
N VAL A 116 -0.94 -12.61 1.17
CA VAL A 116 0.01 -12.18 2.20
C VAL A 116 0.86 -11.09 1.58
N ASP A 117 0.59 -9.85 1.96
CA ASP A 117 1.50 -8.77 1.64
C ASP A 117 2.65 -8.85 2.66
N THR A 118 3.83 -9.24 2.20
CA THR A 118 5.03 -9.28 3.05
C THR A 118 5.54 -7.85 3.20
N ILE A 119 5.54 -7.38 4.45
CA ILE A 119 5.69 -5.96 4.75
C ILE A 119 7.07 -5.72 5.31
N LYS A 120 7.91 -5.08 4.51
CA LYS A 120 9.03 -4.32 5.04
C LYS A 120 8.49 -3.25 5.97
N LYS A 121 9.01 -3.18 7.20
CA LYS A 121 8.96 -2.01 8.09
C LYS A 121 7.55 -1.42 8.27
N ILE A 122 6.96 -1.56 9.44
CA ILE A 122 5.81 -0.71 9.77
C ILE A 122 6.33 0.70 10.07
N GLU A 123 6.66 1.42 9.00
CA GLU A 123 6.46 2.85 8.90
C GLU A 123 5.37 3.06 7.83
N ASP A 124 4.13 2.75 8.21
CA ASP A 124 2.90 3.43 7.75
C ASP A 124 2.46 3.44 6.27
N VAL A 125 3.26 2.92 5.34
CA VAL A 125 2.91 2.90 3.89
C VAL A 125 1.97 1.75 3.53
N LEU A 126 2.00 0.67 4.30
CA LEU A 126 1.57 -0.65 3.80
C LEU A 126 0.16 -1.06 4.21
N GLU A 127 -0.40 -0.47 5.27
CA GLU A 127 -1.83 -0.61 5.54
C GLU A 127 -2.69 0.09 4.47
N ILE A 128 -2.18 1.15 3.83
CA ILE A 128 -2.86 1.80 2.70
C ILE A 128 -2.97 0.80 1.54
N GLN A 129 -1.86 0.18 1.14
CA GLN A 129 -1.86 -0.80 0.05
C GLN A 129 -2.74 -2.01 0.38
N GLY A 130 -2.59 -2.57 1.59
CA GLY A 130 -3.37 -3.72 2.01
C GLY A 130 -4.87 -3.42 2.11
N SER A 131 -5.25 -2.25 2.61
CA SER A 131 -6.65 -1.82 2.69
C SER A 131 -7.27 -1.49 1.33
N MET A 132 -6.49 -0.92 0.40
CA MET A 132 -6.93 -0.70 -0.98
C MET A 132 -7.14 -2.03 -1.71
N LEU A 133 -6.19 -2.96 -1.59
CA LEU A 133 -6.34 -4.29 -2.19
C LEU A 133 -7.51 -5.06 -1.56
N ALA A 134 -7.71 -4.98 -0.25
CA ALA A 134 -8.88 -5.57 0.38
C ALA A 134 -10.19 -4.91 -0.08
N SER A 135 -10.17 -3.63 -0.44
CA SER A 135 -11.34 -2.91 -0.97
C SER A 135 -11.78 -3.46 -2.33
N GLU A 136 -10.85 -4.04 -3.09
CA GLU A 136 -11.11 -4.76 -4.34
C GLU A 136 -11.56 -6.22 -4.14
N GLY A 137 -11.79 -6.63 -2.89
CA GLY A 137 -12.38 -7.93 -2.55
C GLY A 137 -11.37 -9.01 -2.17
N PHE A 138 -10.11 -8.67 -1.93
CA PHE A 138 -9.12 -9.60 -1.39
C PHE A 138 -9.17 -9.66 0.14
N VAL A 139 -8.78 -10.80 0.71
CA VAL A 139 -8.43 -10.85 2.14
C VAL A 139 -6.92 -10.66 2.23
N VAL A 140 -6.51 -9.60 2.90
CA VAL A 140 -5.11 -9.18 2.91
C VAL A 140 -4.56 -9.22 4.33
N LEU A 141 -3.49 -9.97 4.52
CA LEU A 141 -2.72 -9.97 5.76
C LEU A 141 -1.43 -9.18 5.54
N CYS A 142 -1.31 -8.07 6.26
CA CYS A 142 -0.20 -7.15 6.27
C CYS A 142 0.80 -7.57 7.37
N VAL A 143 1.95 -8.17 7.03
CA VAL A 143 2.85 -8.83 8.01
C VAL A 143 4.10 -8.01 8.37
N ALA A 144 4.14 -7.42 9.56
CA ALA A 144 5.34 -6.78 10.10
C ALA A 144 6.46 -7.80 10.32
N PHE A 145 7.74 -7.41 10.20
CA PHE A 145 8.85 -8.29 10.62
C PHE A 145 10.03 -7.57 11.31
N PHE A 146 10.00 -6.23 11.43
CA PHE A 146 10.99 -5.45 12.19
C PHE A 146 10.44 -4.06 12.56
N GLN A 147 11.04 -3.43 13.58
CA GLN A 147 10.69 -2.10 14.12
C GLN A 147 9.20 -1.92 14.42
N TYR A 148 8.56 -2.95 14.98
CA TYR A 148 7.15 -2.90 15.34
C TYR A 148 6.87 -3.72 16.60
N LYS A 149 6.22 -3.09 17.58
CA LYS A 149 5.85 -3.70 18.87
C LYS A 149 7.05 -4.41 19.50
N ASN A 150 6.98 -5.73 19.63
CA ASN A 150 7.98 -6.60 20.25
C ASN A 150 8.90 -7.29 19.23
N LEU A 151 8.87 -6.90 17.95
CA LEU A 151 9.77 -7.41 16.92
C LEU A 151 11.15 -6.76 17.01
N VAL A 152 12.11 -7.35 16.30
CA VAL A 152 13.51 -6.90 16.25
C VAL A 152 13.62 -5.43 15.82
N GLU A 153 14.57 -4.70 16.42
CA GLU A 153 14.76 -3.27 16.17
C GLU A 153 15.60 -2.97 14.92
N THR A 154 16.42 -3.92 14.47
CA THR A 154 17.29 -3.77 13.31
C THR A 154 16.90 -4.75 12.20
N LEU A 155 17.30 -4.43 10.97
CA LEU A 155 17.09 -5.26 9.78
C LEU A 155 18.36 -6.03 9.42
N GLU A 156 19.21 -6.36 10.38
CA GLU A 156 20.51 -7.00 10.10
C GLU A 156 20.31 -8.44 9.62
N GLU A 157 19.42 -9.18 10.26
CA GLU A 157 19.12 -10.57 9.96
C GLU A 157 17.62 -10.80 9.84
N VAL A 158 17.22 -11.57 8.83
CA VAL A 158 15.82 -11.95 8.60
C VAL A 158 15.74 -13.45 8.35
N GLU A 159 15.09 -14.16 9.26
CA GLU A 159 14.80 -15.58 9.11
C GLU A 159 13.61 -15.79 8.16
N VAL A 160 13.81 -16.56 7.11
CA VAL A 160 12.77 -16.89 6.13
C VAL A 160 11.60 -17.64 6.79
N GLU A 161 11.89 -18.45 7.80
CA GLU A 161 10.91 -19.21 8.58
C GLU A 161 9.92 -18.32 9.34
N TYR A 162 10.27 -17.06 9.65
CA TYR A 162 9.37 -16.09 10.27
C TYR A 162 8.04 -15.99 9.50
N PHE A 163 8.13 -15.90 8.17
CA PHE A 163 6.97 -15.69 7.30
C PHE A 163 6.10 -16.95 7.14
N LYS A 164 6.60 -18.13 7.50
CA LYS A 164 5.82 -19.37 7.48
C LYS A 164 4.65 -19.30 8.47
N LYS A 165 4.84 -18.63 9.61
CA LYS A 165 3.83 -18.47 10.67
C LYS A 165 2.59 -17.70 10.18
N PRO A 166 2.70 -16.45 9.69
CA PRO A 166 1.56 -15.69 9.18
C PRO A 166 0.95 -16.32 7.92
N ILE A 167 1.75 -16.94 7.04
CA ILE A 167 1.22 -17.67 5.87
C ILE A 167 0.31 -18.82 6.32
N ASN A 168 0.80 -19.65 7.24
CA ASN A 168 0.02 -20.77 7.76
C ASN A 168 -1.21 -20.28 8.52
N TRP A 169 -1.09 -19.20 9.29
CA TRP A 169 -2.20 -18.57 9.98
C TRP A 169 -3.30 -18.13 9.00
N LEU A 170 -2.95 -17.42 7.92
CA LEU A 170 -3.92 -16.96 6.93
C LEU A 170 -4.55 -18.14 6.20
N LYS A 171 -3.77 -19.19 5.90
CA LYS A 171 -4.28 -20.38 5.22
C LYS A 171 -5.35 -21.13 6.02
N ARG A 172 -5.28 -21.12 7.35
CA ARG A 172 -6.26 -21.78 8.24
C ARG A 172 -7.60 -21.04 8.32
N GLN A 173 -7.68 -19.81 7.82
CA GLN A 173 -8.90 -19.00 7.96
C GLN A 173 -10.03 -19.50 7.06
N SER A 174 -11.19 -19.78 7.66
CA SER A 174 -12.35 -20.35 6.95
C SER A 174 -13.01 -19.39 5.95
N PHE A 175 -12.70 -18.09 6.03
CA PHE A 175 -13.25 -17.03 5.20
C PHE A 175 -12.45 -16.78 3.90
N THR A 176 -11.55 -17.69 3.54
CA THR A 176 -10.62 -17.55 2.40
C THR A 176 -10.52 -18.83 1.59
N ASN A 177 -10.13 -18.77 0.31
CA ASN A 177 -9.99 -19.98 -0.53
C ASN A 177 -8.56 -20.52 -0.45
N ASP A 178 -8.26 -21.62 -1.14
CA ASP A 178 -6.90 -22.20 -1.10
C ASP A 178 -5.88 -21.45 -1.96
N ARG A 179 -6.27 -20.39 -2.67
CA ARG A 179 -5.34 -19.59 -3.48
C ARG A 179 -4.64 -18.54 -2.62
N LEU A 180 -3.32 -18.59 -2.59
CA LEU A 180 -2.45 -17.66 -1.88
C LEU A 180 -1.55 -16.90 -2.86
N GLY A 181 -1.79 -15.61 -2.99
CA GLY A 181 -0.83 -14.66 -3.54
C GLY A 181 0.05 -14.09 -2.43
N ILE A 182 1.27 -13.70 -2.77
CA ILE A 182 2.12 -12.89 -1.90
C ILE A 182 2.66 -11.67 -2.63
N GLN A 183 2.81 -10.55 -1.92
CA GLN A 183 3.31 -9.30 -2.47
C GLN A 183 4.47 -8.75 -1.63
N GLY A 184 5.41 -8.07 -2.26
CA GLY A 184 6.46 -7.35 -1.55
C GLY A 184 7.13 -6.27 -2.41
N VAL A 185 7.55 -5.19 -1.77
CA VAL A 185 8.26 -4.06 -2.39
C VAL A 185 9.70 -4.01 -1.91
N SER A 186 10.64 -3.65 -2.78
CA SER A 186 12.07 -3.57 -2.45
C SER A 186 12.56 -4.91 -1.90
N PHE A 187 13.31 -4.95 -0.79
CA PHE A 187 13.72 -6.21 -0.17
C PHE A 187 12.55 -7.06 0.40
N GLY A 188 11.33 -6.52 0.58
CA GLY A 188 10.13 -7.35 0.76
C GLY A 188 9.82 -8.17 -0.50
N GLY A 189 10.09 -7.60 -1.69
CA GLY A 189 10.06 -8.28 -2.97
C GLY A 189 11.07 -9.43 -3.07
N THR A 190 12.28 -9.27 -2.50
CA THR A 190 13.27 -10.35 -2.38
C THR A 190 12.76 -11.47 -1.49
N ILE A 191 12.18 -11.12 -0.32
CA ILE A 191 11.58 -12.07 0.60
C ILE A 191 10.49 -12.89 -0.11
N VAL A 192 9.48 -12.27 -0.75
CA VAL A 192 8.43 -13.04 -1.43
C VAL A 192 8.96 -13.94 -2.53
N THR A 193 10.01 -13.51 -3.23
CA THR A 193 10.61 -14.30 -4.30
C THR A 193 11.24 -15.57 -3.74
N ILE A 194 11.95 -15.46 -2.62
CA ILE A 194 12.53 -16.62 -1.92
C ILE A 194 11.42 -17.51 -1.37
N LEU A 195 10.42 -16.94 -0.70
CA LEU A 195 9.29 -17.72 -0.16
C LEU A 195 8.61 -18.54 -1.25
N ALA A 196 8.36 -17.96 -2.41
CA ALA A 196 7.73 -18.66 -3.53
C ALA A 196 8.56 -19.82 -4.07
N SER A 197 9.90 -19.73 -4.01
CA SER A 197 10.78 -20.83 -4.39
C SER A 197 10.81 -21.98 -3.38
N ARG A 198 10.42 -21.73 -2.12
CA ARG A 198 10.50 -22.69 -1.01
C ARG A 198 9.15 -23.29 -0.61
N TYR A 199 8.07 -22.55 -0.82
CA TYR A 199 6.74 -22.92 -0.33
C TYR A 199 5.77 -23.10 -1.50
N SER A 200 5.52 -24.36 -1.87
CA SER A 200 4.60 -24.77 -2.95
C SER A 200 3.14 -24.35 -2.75
N GLN A 201 2.78 -23.89 -1.55
CA GLN A 201 1.46 -23.35 -1.25
C GLN A 201 1.22 -21.93 -1.77
N ILE A 202 2.22 -21.26 -2.31
CA ILE A 202 2.10 -19.94 -2.91
C ILE A 202 1.72 -20.10 -4.39
N ASN A 203 0.59 -19.51 -4.77
CA ASN A 203 0.04 -19.58 -6.13
C ASN A 203 0.44 -18.40 -7.02
N ALA A 204 0.77 -17.24 -6.44
CA ALA A 204 1.15 -16.04 -7.18
C ALA A 204 2.11 -15.17 -6.36
N VAL A 205 2.98 -14.45 -7.06
CA VAL A 205 3.96 -13.54 -6.45
C VAL A 205 3.91 -12.21 -7.18
N VAL A 206 3.87 -11.11 -6.43
CA VAL A 206 4.05 -9.75 -6.92
C VAL A 206 5.30 -9.18 -6.26
N SER A 207 6.38 -9.08 -7.04
CA SER A 207 7.68 -8.57 -6.58
C SER A 207 7.95 -7.23 -7.25
N ILE A 208 7.98 -6.15 -6.47
CA ILE A 208 8.06 -4.77 -6.98
C ILE A 208 9.41 -4.18 -6.61
N ASN A 209 10.23 -3.83 -7.62
CA ASN A 209 11.56 -3.24 -7.44
C ASN A 209 12.46 -4.03 -6.48
N ALA A 210 12.36 -5.36 -6.51
CA ALA A 210 13.18 -6.23 -5.67
C ALA A 210 14.62 -6.30 -6.19
N PRO A 211 15.63 -6.20 -5.31
CA PRO A 211 16.95 -6.66 -5.69
C PRO A 211 16.90 -8.18 -5.89
N HIS A 212 17.40 -8.62 -7.05
CA HIS A 212 17.54 -10.05 -7.38
C HIS A 212 18.82 -10.67 -6.83
N VAL A 213 19.70 -9.83 -6.28
CA VAL A 213 20.98 -10.19 -5.67
C VAL A 213 20.91 -9.85 -4.19
N GLN A 214 21.38 -10.78 -3.35
CA GLN A 214 21.56 -10.53 -1.93
C GLN A 214 22.92 -9.84 -1.69
N ASN A 215 22.90 -8.70 -1.01
CA ASN A 215 24.09 -7.98 -0.56
C ASN A 215 24.19 -7.94 0.97
N ASP A 216 25.27 -7.37 1.50
CA ASP A 216 25.54 -7.31 2.94
C ASP A 216 24.68 -6.28 3.70
N TYR A 217 23.67 -5.69 3.03
CA TYR A 217 22.78 -4.72 3.67
C TYR A 217 21.76 -5.42 4.58
N VAL A 218 21.32 -6.64 4.23
CA VAL A 218 20.45 -7.48 5.06
C VAL A 218 20.80 -8.96 4.82
N ASN A 219 21.09 -9.68 5.90
CA ASN A 219 21.36 -11.11 5.88
C ASN A 219 20.05 -11.90 5.93
N LEU A 220 19.75 -12.63 4.86
CA LEU A 220 18.66 -13.59 4.86
C LEU A 220 19.17 -14.94 5.37
N LEU A 221 18.52 -15.46 6.39
CA LEU A 221 18.83 -16.75 7.01
C LEU A 221 17.76 -17.77 6.64
N GLU A 222 18.18 -18.97 6.28
CA GLU A 222 17.33 -20.15 6.09
C GLU A 222 17.85 -21.26 7.00
N ASN A 223 17.01 -21.73 7.93
CA ASN A 223 17.39 -22.67 8.99
C ASN A 223 18.66 -22.25 9.78
N GLY A 224 18.76 -20.95 10.11
CA GLY A 224 19.90 -20.37 10.82
C GLY A 224 21.20 -20.28 10.01
N LYS A 225 21.15 -20.52 8.69
CA LYS A 225 22.30 -20.40 7.79
C LYS A 225 22.08 -19.26 6.81
N LEU A 226 23.15 -18.48 6.57
CA LEU A 226 23.13 -17.40 5.59
C LEU A 226 22.87 -17.96 4.18
N LEU A 227 21.91 -17.36 3.48
CA LEU A 227 21.70 -17.63 2.06
C LEU A 227 22.90 -17.11 1.25
N PRO A 228 23.36 -17.86 0.22
CA PRO A 228 24.54 -17.49 -0.53
C PRO A 228 24.35 -16.18 -1.30
N HIS A 229 25.35 -15.32 -1.26
CA HIS A 229 25.41 -14.13 -2.10
C HIS A 229 25.50 -14.54 -3.57
N THR A 230 24.71 -13.90 -4.42
CA THR A 230 24.83 -13.99 -5.88
C THR A 230 25.56 -12.76 -6.36
N VAL A 231 26.88 -12.86 -6.57
CA VAL A 231 27.69 -11.74 -7.09
C VAL A 231 27.37 -11.48 -8.56
#